data_AF-A0A7J9IRK6-F1
#
_entry.id   AF-A0A7J9IRK6-F1
#
_cell.length_a   1.000
_cell.length_b   1.000
_cell.length_c   1.000
_cell.angle_alpha   90.00
_cell.angle_beta   90.00
_cell.angle_gamma   90.00
#
_symmetry.space_group_name_H-M   'P 1'
#
loop_
_entity.id
_entity.type
_entity.pdbx_description
1 polymer ?
#
loop_
_entity_poly.entity_id
_entity_poly.type
_entity_poly.pdbx_seq_one_letter_code
_entity_poly.pdbx_strand_id
1 'polypeptide(L)'
;MAFNKGIALRPQEERDGADELRMAVKEILCDSAKDRQQYEEALIAITVEESLKRYCQRIQRPDFWGGESELLVLSRLCGQPIVVYIPEHEHRKGGWGFIPIAEYGSEFRKGFGKGKPKKV
;
A
#
# COMPACT_ATOMS: atom_id res chain seq x y z
N MET A 1 2.93 -1.60 11.26
CA MET A 1 4.19 -2.33 10.94
C MET A 1 5.21 -2.31 12.08
N ALA A 2 5.33 -1.23 12.86
CA ALA A 2 6.23 -1.15 14.02
C ALA A 2 5.89 -2.19 15.12
N PHE A 3 4.61 -2.35 15.45
CA PHE A 3 4.13 -3.29 16.46
C PHE A 3 4.53 -4.75 16.18
N ASN A 4 4.44 -5.19 14.91
CA ASN A 4 4.87 -6.54 14.51
C ASN A 4 6.39 -6.77 14.67
N LYS A 5 7.17 -5.69 14.81
CA LYS A 5 8.60 -5.71 15.09
C LYS A 5 8.90 -5.44 16.59
N GLY A 6 7.88 -5.43 17.45
CA GLY A 6 8.02 -5.15 18.88
C GLY A 6 8.27 -3.67 19.21
N ILE A 7 8.08 -2.77 18.24
CA ILE A 7 8.27 -1.33 18.42
C ILE A 7 6.90 -0.70 18.69
N ALA A 8 6.74 -0.11 19.87
CA ALA A 8 5.56 0.68 20.21
C ALA A 8 5.79 2.14 19.83
N LEU A 9 4.94 2.68 18.96
CA LEU A 9 4.95 4.08 18.56
C LEU A 9 3.82 4.82 19.29
N ARG A 10 4.02 6.11 19.57
CA ARG A 10 2.93 6.98 20.03
C ARG A 10 1.99 7.26 18.87
N PRO A 11 0.70 7.57 19.13
CA PRO A 11 -0.25 7.90 18.07
C PRO A 11 0.18 9.05 17.15
N GLN A 12 0.98 9.99 17.67
CA GLN A 12 1.57 11.07 16.87
C GLN A 12 2.62 10.53 15.89
N GLU A 13 3.53 9.68 16.36
CA GLU A 13 4.59 9.08 15.53
C GLU A 13 4.00 8.18 14.43
N GLU A 14 2.91 7.47 14.72
CA GLU A 14 2.20 6.71 13.69
C GLU A 14 1.57 7.60 12.62
N ARG A 15 1.00 8.75 13.02
CA ARG A 15 0.43 9.73 12.08
C ARG A 15 1.51 10.38 11.23
N ASP A 16 2.61 10.80 11.84
CA ASP A 16 3.72 11.44 11.15
C ASP A 16 4.35 10.47 10.14
N GLY A 17 4.54 9.20 10.52
CA GLY A 17 5.01 8.16 9.60
C GLY A 17 4.02 7.85 8.47
N ALA A 18 2.71 7.86 8.75
CA ALA A 18 1.70 7.70 7.70
C ALA A 18 1.69 8.88 6.72
N ASP A 19 1.84 10.11 7.22
CA ASP A 19 1.95 11.31 6.40
C ASP A 19 3.24 11.33 5.56
N GLU A 20 4.36 10.84 6.09
CA GLU A 20 5.60 10.68 5.33
C GLU A 20 5.41 9.74 4.13
N LEU A 21 4.77 8.59 4.34
CA LEU A 21 4.44 7.66 3.24
C LEU A 21 3.53 8.30 2.20
N ARG A 22 2.50 9.03 2.64
CA ARG A 22 1.56 9.75 1.76
C ARG A 22 2.26 10.81 0.92
N MET A 23 3.14 11.59 1.54
CA MET A 23 3.91 12.64 0.85
C MET A 23 4.95 12.06 -0.11
N ALA A 24 5.58 10.93 0.22
CA ALA A 24 6.48 10.23 -0.70
C ALA A 24 5.77 9.74 -1.96
N VAL A 25 4.56 9.18 -1.84
CA VAL A 25 3.75 8.79 -3.00
C VAL A 25 3.39 10.01 -3.85
N LYS A 26 2.99 11.11 -3.20
CA LYS A 26 2.72 12.38 -3.89
C LYS A 26 3.93 12.87 -4.67
N GLU A 27 5.12 12.86 -4.08
CA GLU A 27 6.35 13.34 -4.74
C GLU A 27 6.62 12.54 -6.02
N ILE A 28 6.56 11.21 -5.91
CA ILE A 28 6.79 10.29 -7.04
C ILE A 28 5.78 10.50 -8.17
N LEU A 29 4.48 10.55 -7.84
CA LEU A 29 3.42 10.56 -8.86
C LEU A 29 3.11 11.95 -9.42
N CYS A 30 3.27 13.00 -8.61
CA CYS A 30 2.83 14.34 -8.97
C CYS A 30 3.97 15.24 -9.45
N ASP A 31 5.13 15.18 -8.79
CA ASP A 31 6.19 16.18 -9.00
C ASP A 31 7.19 15.74 -10.08
N SER A 32 7.45 14.44 -10.22
CA SER A 32 8.43 13.91 -11.16
C SER A 32 7.79 13.13 -12.31
N ALA A 33 7.86 13.70 -13.52
CA ALA A 33 7.41 13.02 -14.73
C ALA A 33 8.18 11.73 -15.03
N LYS A 34 9.48 11.69 -14.67
CA LYS A 34 10.35 10.54 -14.92
C LYS A 34 10.10 9.43 -13.90
N ASP A 35 9.92 9.79 -12.63
CA ASP A 35 9.72 8.79 -11.58
C ASP A 35 8.34 8.15 -11.74
N ARG A 36 7.28 8.93 -11.99
CA ARG A 36 5.94 8.37 -12.21
C ARG A 36 5.85 7.37 -13.36
N GLN A 37 6.66 7.51 -14.41
CA GLN A 37 6.68 6.57 -15.54
C GLN A 37 7.12 5.15 -15.11
N GLN A 38 7.84 5.03 -13.99
CA GLN A 38 8.22 3.73 -13.42
C GLN A 38 7.07 3.04 -12.68
N TYR A 39 5.94 3.73 -12.47
CA TYR A 39 4.77 3.27 -11.72
C TYR A 39 3.51 3.29 -12.60
N GLU A 40 3.61 2.73 -13.81
CA GLU A 40 2.53 2.71 -14.80
C GLU A 40 1.23 2.12 -14.25
N GLU A 41 1.30 0.99 -13.51
CA GLU A 41 0.12 0.36 -12.90
C GLU A 41 -0.62 1.31 -11.95
N ALA A 42 0.12 2.08 -11.13
CA ALA A 42 -0.47 3.07 -10.22
C ALA A 42 -1.11 4.24 -11.00
N LEU A 43 -0.47 4.68 -12.09
CA LEU A 43 -1.03 5.72 -12.95
C LEU A 43 -2.31 5.27 -13.63
N ILE A 44 -2.38 4.02 -14.11
CA ILE A 44 -3.60 3.45 -14.69
C ILE A 44 -4.70 3.40 -13.63
N ALA A 45 -4.42 2.87 -12.44
CA ALA A 45 -5.39 2.79 -11.34
C ALA A 45 -5.99 4.18 -11.01
N ILE A 46 -5.15 5.21 -10.91
CA ILE A 46 -5.61 6.60 -10.68
C ILE A 46 -6.49 7.09 -11.84
N THR A 47 -6.00 6.94 -13.07
CA THR A 47 -6.63 7.57 -14.25
C THR A 47 -7.95 6.92 -14.67
N VAL A 48 -8.21 5.69 -14.25
CA VAL A 48 -9.52 5.04 -14.38
C VAL A 48 -10.58 5.72 -13.52
N GLU A 49 -10.23 6.17 -12.32
CA GLU A 49 -11.17 6.78 -11.37
C GLU A 49 -11.24 8.31 -11.49
N GLU A 50 -10.10 8.98 -11.68
CA GLU A 50 -10.02 10.44 -11.76
C GLU A 50 -8.79 10.95 -12.53
N SER A 51 -8.79 12.22 -12.92
CA SER A 51 -7.59 12.82 -13.54
C SER A 51 -6.42 12.87 -12.54
N LEU A 52 -5.18 12.64 -13.00
CA LEU A 52 -3.97 12.75 -12.18
C LEU A 52 -3.85 14.11 -11.46
N LYS A 53 -4.30 15.20 -12.11
CA LYS A 53 -4.32 16.54 -11.49
C LYS A 53 -5.19 16.59 -10.23
N ARG A 54 -6.38 16.00 -10.29
CA ARG A 54 -7.33 15.98 -9.16
C ARG A 54 -6.82 15.07 -8.04
N TYR A 55 -6.27 13.91 -8.39
CA TYR A 55 -5.59 13.03 -7.45
C TYR A 55 -4.48 13.77 -6.68
N CYS A 56 -3.59 14.47 -7.40
CA CYS A 56 -2.48 15.23 -6.80
C CYS A 56 -2.94 16.35 -5.86
N GLN A 57 -4.13 16.91 -6.04
CA GLN A 57 -4.72 17.87 -5.11
C GLN A 57 -5.26 17.17 -3.85
N ARG A 58 -5.85 15.98 -4.00
CA ARG A 58 -6.47 15.23 -2.90
C ARG A 58 -5.45 14.55 -2.00
N ILE A 59 -4.41 13.92 -2.56
CA ILE A 59 -3.41 13.17 -1.79
C ILE A 59 -2.67 14.05 -0.77
N GLN A 60 -2.63 15.36 -0.98
CA GLN A 60 -2.03 16.31 -0.05
C GLN A 60 -2.85 16.51 1.24
N ARG A 61 -4.13 16.13 1.24
CA ARG A 61 -4.98 16.33 2.40
C ARG A 61 -4.76 15.22 3.44
N PRO A 62 -4.73 15.55 4.75
CA PRO A 62 -4.54 14.55 5.80
C PRO A 62 -5.74 13.61 5.98
N ASP A 63 -6.92 13.96 5.46
CA ASP A 63 -8.12 13.13 5.43
C ASP A 63 -8.22 12.24 4.17
N PHE A 64 -7.16 12.18 3.37
CA PHE A 64 -7.09 11.32 2.18
C PHE A 64 -7.01 9.84 2.58
N TRP A 65 -7.92 9.04 2.03
CA TRP A 65 -7.88 7.59 2.12
C TRP A 65 -7.07 7.03 0.97
N GLY A 66 -6.01 6.28 1.27
CA GLY A 66 -5.22 5.57 0.26
C GLY A 66 -5.89 4.26 -0.18
N GLY A 67 -5.55 3.81 -1.37
CA GLY A 67 -6.03 2.57 -1.97
C GLY A 67 -4.94 1.87 -2.78
N GLU A 68 -5.35 1.22 -3.87
CA GLU A 68 -4.47 0.38 -4.68
C GLU A 68 -3.28 1.16 -5.29
N SER A 69 -3.50 2.38 -5.79
CA SER A 69 -2.44 3.20 -6.39
C SER A 69 -1.30 3.47 -5.43
N GLU A 70 -1.60 3.79 -4.17
CA GLU A 70 -0.60 4.06 -3.14
C GLU A 70 0.15 2.77 -2.78
N LEU A 71 -0.55 1.63 -2.68
CA LEU A 71 0.06 0.35 -2.36
C LEU A 71 1.01 -0.14 -3.46
N LEU A 72 0.67 0.09 -4.73
CA LEU A 72 1.54 -0.19 -5.88
C LEU A 72 2.84 0.61 -5.82
N VAL A 73 2.76 1.91 -5.50
CA VAL A 73 3.96 2.75 -5.33
C VAL A 73 4.77 2.34 -4.10
N LEU A 74 4.11 2.19 -2.95
CA LEU A 74 4.78 1.93 -1.67
C LEU A 74 5.46 0.56 -1.62
N SER A 75 4.87 -0.48 -2.21
CA SER A 75 5.48 -1.82 -2.25
C SER A 75 6.84 -1.79 -2.95
N ARG A 76 6.92 -1.08 -4.08
CA ARG A 76 8.16 -0.87 -4.84
C ARG A 76 9.12 0.08 -4.13
N LEU A 77 8.63 1.21 -3.62
CA LEU A 77 9.46 2.19 -2.90
C LEU A 77 10.12 1.58 -1.66
N CYS A 78 9.40 0.76 -0.92
CA CYS A 78 9.91 0.08 0.28
C CYS A 78 10.65 -1.23 -0.03
N GLY A 79 10.58 -1.72 -1.26
CA GLY A 79 11.08 -3.04 -1.66
C GLY A 79 10.49 -4.16 -0.81
N GLN A 80 9.20 -4.08 -0.46
CA GLN A 80 8.52 -5.01 0.43
C GLN A 80 7.14 -5.38 -0.11
N PRO A 81 6.74 -6.66 0.00
CA PRO A 81 5.41 -7.08 -0.39
C PRO A 81 4.36 -6.53 0.60
N ILE A 82 3.22 -6.08 0.09
CA ILE A 82 2.07 -5.67 0.89
C ILE A 82 0.91 -6.62 0.57
N VAL A 83 0.33 -7.24 1.61
CA VAL A 83 -0.82 -8.14 1.48
C VAL A 83 -2.01 -7.50 2.18
N VAL A 84 -3.11 -7.35 1.44
CA VAL A 84 -4.36 -6.82 1.98
C VAL A 84 -5.25 -7.98 2.40
N TYR A 85 -5.73 -7.90 3.63
CA TYR A 85 -6.62 -8.89 4.24
C TYR A 85 -7.97 -8.25 4.56
N ILE A 86 -9.05 -8.99 4.35
CA ILE A 86 -10.38 -8.64 4.85
C ILE A 86 -10.88 -9.70 5.82
N PRO A 87 -11.75 -9.37 6.77
CA PRO A 87 -12.40 -10.35 7.61
C PRO A 87 -13.16 -11.39 6.77
N GLU A 88 -13.01 -12.68 7.10
CA GLU A 88 -13.62 -13.78 6.31
C GLU A 88 -15.14 -13.65 6.21
N HIS A 89 -15.78 -13.12 7.26
CA HIS A 89 -17.22 -12.94 7.31
C HIS A 89 -17.76 -11.86 6.35
N GLU A 90 -16.90 -10.97 5.85
CA GLU A 90 -17.28 -10.00 4.80
C GLU A 90 -17.35 -10.66 3.41
N HIS A 91 -16.73 -11.83 3.24
CA HIS A 91 -16.68 -12.56 1.96
C HIS A 91 -17.50 -13.85 1.96
N ARG A 92 -17.71 -14.49 3.12
CA ARG A 92 -18.50 -15.73 3.25
C ARG A 92 -19.40 -15.64 4.50
N LYS A 93 -20.63 -16.16 4.41
CA LYS A 93 -21.50 -16.28 5.60
C LYS A 93 -20.95 -17.36 6.52
N GLY A 94 -20.26 -16.93 7.58
CA GLY A 94 -19.66 -17.80 8.60
C GLY A 94 -18.18 -18.05 8.33
N GLY A 95 -17.34 -17.54 9.23
CA GLY A 95 -15.89 -17.63 9.17
C GLY A 95 -15.27 -16.82 10.31
N TRP A 96 -14.17 -17.31 10.88
CA TRP A 96 -13.43 -16.65 11.96
C TRP A 96 -11.99 -16.46 11.49
N GLY A 97 -11.59 -15.21 11.23
CA GLY A 97 -10.25 -14.88 10.75
C GLY A 97 -10.27 -13.87 9.61
N PHE A 98 -9.17 -13.86 8.86
CA PHE A 98 -8.93 -12.94 7.75
C PHE A 98 -8.50 -13.71 6.51
N ILE A 99 -8.96 -13.28 5.34
CA ILE A 99 -8.56 -13.83 4.04
C ILE A 99 -7.76 -12.80 3.23
N PRO A 100 -6.68 -13.20 2.55
CA PRO A 100 -5.96 -12.29 1.67
C PRO A 100 -6.78 -12.06 0.39
N ILE A 101 -6.88 -10.80 -0.05
CA ILE A 101 -7.63 -10.42 -1.27
C ILE A 101 -6.76 -9.79 -2.34
N ALA A 102 -5.63 -9.21 -1.97
CA ALA A 102 -4.68 -8.61 -2.90
C ALA A 102 -3.26 -8.71 -2.35
N GLU A 103 -2.29 -8.82 -3.25
CA GLU A 103 -0.86 -8.79 -2.93
C GLU A 103 -0.12 -7.92 -3.94
N TYR A 104 0.63 -6.95 -3.42
CA TYR A 104 1.43 -5.99 -4.18
C TYR A 104 2.91 -6.21 -3.90
N GLY A 105 3.76 -6.13 -4.92
CA GLY A 105 5.21 -6.30 -4.76
C GLY A 105 5.62 -7.74 -4.40
N SER A 106 4.89 -8.75 -4.88
CA SER A 106 5.17 -10.17 -4.61
C SER A 106 6.59 -10.60 -4.99
N GLU A 107 7.21 -9.93 -5.96
CA GLU A 107 8.59 -10.10 -6.37
C GLU A 107 9.60 -9.87 -5.23
N PHE A 108 9.26 -8.97 -4.29
CA PHE A 108 10.11 -8.65 -3.13
C PHE A 108 10.06 -9.72 -2.03
N ARG A 109 9.21 -10.76 -2.15
CA ARG A 109 9.24 -11.92 -1.23
C ARG A 109 10.51 -12.74 -1.35
N LYS A 110 11.18 -12.75 -2.52
CA LYS A 110 12.39 -13.54 -2.76
C LYS A 110 13.59 -12.95 -2.01
N GLY A 111 13.60 -13.16 -0.71
CA GLY A 111 14.62 -12.71 0.24
C GLY A 111 14.31 -13.14 1.67
N PHE A 112 13.03 -13.32 2.02
CA PHE A 112 12.62 -14.02 3.23
C PHE A 112 12.54 -15.53 2.93
N GLY A 113 13.34 -16.32 3.64
CA GLY A 113 13.62 -17.73 3.33
C GLY A 113 12.40 -18.59 2.97
N LYS A 114 12.65 -19.61 2.14
CA LYS A 114 11.69 -20.66 1.76
C LYS A 114 10.99 -21.28 2.97
N GLY A 115 9.91 -20.67 3.44
CA GLY A 115 8.91 -21.32 4.28
C GLY A 115 8.07 -22.22 3.38
N LYS A 116 8.14 -23.53 3.60
CA LYS A 116 7.37 -24.53 2.82
C LYS A 116 5.89 -24.14 2.76
N PRO A 117 5.21 -24.31 1.60
CA PRO A 117 3.76 -24.11 1.54
C PRO A 117 3.08 -25.09 2.50
N LYS A 118 2.29 -24.57 3.44
CA LYS A 118 1.31 -25.39 4.15
C LYS A 118 0.25 -25.79 3.12
N LYS A 119 0.25 -27.08 2.77
CA LYS A 119 -0.86 -27.71 2.05
C LYS A 119 -2.09 -27.62 2.96
N VAL A 120 -3.20 -27.10 2.41
CA VAL A 120 -4.55 -27.35 2.91
C VAL A 120 -5.04 -28.63 2.27
#